data_AF-A0A660SHZ9-F1
#
_entry.id   AF-A0A660SHZ9-F1
#
_cell.length_a   1.000
_cell.length_b   1.000
_cell.length_c   1.000
_cell.angle_alpha   90.00
_cell.angle_beta   90.00
_cell.angle_gamma   90.00
#
_symmetry.space_group_name_H-M   'P 1'
#
loop_
_entity.id
_entity.type
_entity.pdbx_description
1 polymer ?
#
loop_
_entity_poly.entity_id
_entity_poly.type
_entity_poly.pdbx_seq_one_letter_code
_entity_poly.pdbx_strand_id
1 'polypeptide(L)'
;MRCHFVVSAEIQRLEFADTLLQIVKGIDLDPVTKIGDIISSAQEKELLQIIRKVKLRESGFLSDGRKELLVELPLTGEILDLITPTDIKPGEPVVQRYCPCCGQPWPKGRPVPAGLNLLIKDEVKEEYTGIVFDCSSFLFKPVLFPRVINESGDIIYDLSFADRSQVVSCGLVNYLHGDDQLLVNERVGKKPLRVKVIKILNGNLVITNRDGKIVHGSKRNLDLLRQCRVSVIAGY
;
A
#
# COMPACT_ATOMS: atom_id res chain seq x y z
N MET A 1 5.86 4.24 5.35
CA MET A 1 6.96 3.75 4.49
C MET A 1 8.00 4.87 4.36
N ARG A 2 9.21 4.66 4.87
CA ARG A 2 10.32 5.61 4.75
C ARG A 2 11.45 4.91 4.01
N CYS A 3 12.07 5.59 3.07
CA CYS A 3 13.28 5.08 2.44
C CYS A 3 14.49 5.81 3.03
N HIS A 4 15.42 5.03 3.56
CA HIS A 4 16.71 5.52 4.01
C HIS A 4 17.72 5.26 2.89
N PHE A 5 18.36 6.32 2.41
CA PHE A 5 19.41 6.22 1.43
C PHE A 5 20.71 6.69 2.06
N VAL A 6 21.76 5.86 1.94
CA VAL A 6 23.13 6.23 2.27
C VAL A 6 23.83 6.49 0.95
N VAL A 7 24.26 7.74 0.74
CA VAL A 7 25.00 8.13 -0.46
C VAL A 7 26.38 8.60 0.01
N SER A 8 27.42 7.93 -0.47
CA SER A 8 28.83 8.30 -0.23
C SER A 8 29.30 9.13 -1.41
N ALA A 9 29.48 10.44 -1.24
CA ALA A 9 29.92 11.26 -2.37
C ALA A 9 30.52 12.64 -2.00
N GLU A 10 31.42 13.10 -2.88
CA GLU A 10 31.88 14.49 -3.03
C GLU A 10 30.88 15.34 -3.86
N ILE A 11 29.58 15.07 -3.72
CA ILE A 11 28.58 15.61 -4.64
C ILE A 11 28.08 16.99 -4.18
N GLN A 12 28.15 17.98 -5.08
CA GLN A 12 27.46 19.26 -4.91
C GLN A 12 25.95 19.03 -4.79
N ARG A 13 25.25 19.88 -4.01
CA ARG A 13 23.81 19.74 -3.70
C ARG A 13 22.89 19.54 -4.92
N LEU A 14 23.30 19.95 -6.13
CA LEU A 14 22.55 19.78 -7.37
C LEU A 14 22.60 18.33 -7.90
N GLU A 15 23.77 17.70 -8.04
CA GLU A 15 23.86 16.33 -8.58
C GLU A 15 23.26 15.30 -7.60
N PHE A 16 23.16 15.67 -6.32
CA PHE A 16 22.49 14.87 -5.30
C PHE A 16 20.99 14.71 -5.57
N ALA A 17 20.32 15.79 -5.99
CA ALA A 17 18.88 15.77 -6.25
C ALA A 17 18.55 14.90 -7.48
N ASP A 18 19.39 14.95 -8.51
CA ASP A 18 19.24 14.12 -9.71
C ASP A 18 19.48 12.63 -9.38
N THR A 19 20.46 12.32 -8.53
CA THR A 19 20.70 10.95 -8.05
C THR A 19 19.51 10.41 -7.27
N LEU A 20 18.97 11.19 -6.32
CA LEU A 20 17.77 10.81 -5.59
C LEU A 20 16.57 10.64 -6.51
N LEU A 21 16.42 11.50 -7.52
CA LEU A 21 15.34 11.38 -8.50
C LEU A 21 15.44 10.05 -9.24
N GLN A 22 16.63 9.63 -9.69
CA GLN A 22 16.80 8.32 -10.33
C GLN A 22 16.47 7.16 -9.39
N ILE A 23 16.85 7.27 -8.12
CA ILE A 23 16.51 6.27 -7.10
C ILE A 23 14.99 6.17 -6.92
N VAL A 24 14.30 7.30 -6.78
CA VAL A 24 12.83 7.32 -6.64
C VAL A 24 12.16 6.77 -7.90
N LYS A 25 12.63 7.14 -9.10
CA LYS A 25 12.12 6.58 -10.36
C LYS A 25 12.28 5.07 -10.45
N GLY A 26 13.31 4.50 -9.81
CA GLY A 26 13.57 3.07 -9.76
C GLY A 26 12.66 2.26 -8.83
N ILE A 27 11.90 2.92 -7.94
CA ILE A 27 10.98 2.26 -7.00
C ILE A 27 9.83 1.59 -7.75
N ASP A 28 9.53 0.36 -7.37
CA ASP A 28 8.43 -0.42 -7.95
C ASP A 28 7.08 0.08 -7.40
N LEU A 29 6.20 0.52 -8.30
CA LEU A 29 4.83 0.88 -8.00
C LEU A 29 4.00 -0.38 -7.76
N ASP A 30 4.13 -1.34 -8.67
CA ASP A 30 3.51 -2.65 -8.62
C ASP A 30 4.52 -3.70 -9.14
N PRO A 31 4.17 -5.00 -9.23
CA PRO A 31 5.11 -6.03 -9.68
C PRO A 31 5.73 -5.85 -11.08
N VAL A 32 5.12 -5.02 -11.93
CA VAL A 32 5.50 -4.86 -13.34
C VAL A 32 5.98 -3.44 -13.64
N THR A 33 5.49 -2.44 -12.92
CA THR A 33 5.69 -1.02 -13.25
C THR A 33 6.45 -0.27 -12.15
N LYS A 34 7.37 0.61 -12.57
CA LYS A 34 8.13 1.52 -11.70
C LYS A 34 7.54 2.93 -11.71
N ILE A 35 7.91 3.76 -10.72
CA ILE A 35 7.52 5.18 -10.69
C ILE A 35 7.93 5.89 -11.99
N GLY A 36 9.17 5.66 -12.43
CA GLY A 36 9.73 6.31 -13.63
C GLY A 36 8.95 6.03 -14.92
N ASP A 37 8.20 4.93 -14.97
CA ASP A 37 7.45 4.51 -16.16
C ASP A 37 6.10 5.23 -16.28
N ILE A 38 5.55 5.73 -15.17
CA ILE A 38 4.20 6.34 -15.11
C ILE A 38 4.28 7.87 -15.07
N ILE A 39 5.33 8.44 -14.47
CA ILE A 39 5.40 9.89 -14.29
C ILE A 39 5.62 10.63 -15.62
N SER A 40 4.87 11.71 -15.81
CA SER A 40 5.07 12.64 -16.92
C SER A 40 6.28 13.56 -16.68
N SER A 41 6.77 14.23 -17.74
CA SER A 41 7.84 15.23 -17.61
C SER A 41 7.48 16.39 -16.68
N ALA A 42 6.18 16.68 -16.49
CA ALA A 42 5.71 17.69 -15.55
C ALA A 42 5.83 17.19 -14.10
N GLN A 43 5.34 15.97 -13.82
CA GLN A 43 5.47 15.33 -12.51
C GLN A 43 6.94 15.10 -12.14
N GLU A 44 7.81 14.74 -13.10
CA GLU A 44 9.23 14.58 -12.84
C GLU A 44 9.89 15.89 -12.35
N LYS A 45 9.53 17.03 -12.95
CA LYS A 45 10.01 18.35 -12.49
C LYS A 45 9.50 18.68 -11.09
N GLU A 46 8.24 18.38 -10.81
CA GLU A 46 7.65 18.60 -9.49
C GLU A 46 8.30 17.72 -8.41
N LEU A 47 8.53 16.44 -8.72
CA LEU A 47 9.26 15.51 -7.86
C LEU A 47 10.67 16.00 -7.55
N LEU A 48 11.38 16.54 -8.55
CA LEU A 48 12.71 17.14 -8.34
C LEU A 48 12.64 18.36 -7.40
N GLN A 49 11.60 19.19 -7.49
CA GLN A 49 11.40 20.31 -6.56
C GLN A 49 11.12 19.85 -5.13
N ILE A 50 10.35 18.77 -4.96
CA ILE A 50 10.10 18.15 -3.64
C ILE A 50 11.42 17.63 -3.06
N ILE A 51 12.19 16.87 -3.84
CA ILE A 51 13.47 16.29 -3.43
C ILE A 51 14.48 17.38 -3.01
N ARG A 52 14.52 18.52 -3.70
CA ARG A 52 15.42 19.64 -3.36
C ARG A 52 15.14 20.27 -1.99
N LYS A 53 13.91 20.14 -1.47
CA LYS A 53 13.51 20.64 -0.15
C LYS A 53 13.92 19.71 1.00
N VAL A 54 14.34 18.48 0.69
CA VAL A 54 14.67 17.47 1.70
C VAL A 54 15.89 17.92 2.51
N LYS A 55 15.78 17.80 3.84
CA LYS A 55 16.86 18.14 4.75
C LYS A 55 17.91 17.03 4.71
N LEU A 56 19.13 17.40 4.34
CA LEU A 56 20.29 16.52 4.40
C LEU A 56 20.77 16.44 5.84
N ARG A 57 21.07 15.23 6.34
CA ARG A 57 21.83 15.05 7.58
C ARG A 57 23.20 14.50 7.23
N GLU A 58 24.26 15.23 7.60
CA GLU A 58 25.63 14.71 7.48
C GLU A 58 25.83 13.59 8.51
N SER A 59 26.35 12.45 8.06
CA SER A 59 26.66 11.29 8.90
C SER A 59 28.15 11.01 8.90
N GLY A 60 28.95 11.98 9.32
CA GLY A 60 30.39 11.80 9.58
C GLY A 60 31.28 11.69 8.34
N PHE A 61 32.56 11.39 8.62
CA PHE A 61 33.62 11.22 7.63
C PHE A 61 34.12 9.78 7.65
N LEU A 62 34.35 9.22 6.47
CA LEU A 62 35.01 7.94 6.27
C LEU A 62 36.53 8.10 6.47
N SER A 63 37.20 6.97 6.72
CA SER A 63 38.66 6.91 6.94
C SER A 63 39.49 7.40 5.76
N ASP A 64 38.89 7.53 4.58
CA ASP A 64 39.49 8.05 3.35
C ASP A 64 39.18 9.53 3.07
N GLY A 65 38.51 10.23 4.01
CA GLY A 65 38.17 11.64 3.89
C GLY A 65 36.84 11.92 3.18
N ARG A 66 36.11 10.90 2.69
CA ARG A 66 34.79 11.09 2.08
C ARG A 66 33.71 11.36 3.14
N LYS A 67 32.72 12.19 2.80
CA LYS A 67 31.54 12.43 3.65
C LYS A 67 30.43 11.43 3.34
N GLU A 68 29.79 10.91 4.38
CA GLU A 68 28.52 10.19 4.23
C GLU A 68 27.35 11.13 4.49
N LEU A 69 26.35 11.08 3.62
CA LEU A 69 25.10 11.80 3.78
C LEU A 69 23.99 10.79 4.03
N LEU A 70 23.32 10.96 5.17
CA LEU A 70 22.12 10.21 5.49
C LEU A 70 20.91 11.04 5.09
N VAL A 71 20.11 10.49 4.19
CA VAL A 71 18.91 11.17 3.70
C VAL A 71 17.69 10.31 3.94
N GLU A 72 16.71 10.92 4.61
CA GLU A 72 15.40 10.34 4.85
C GLU A 72 14.40 11.00 3.91
N LEU A 73 13.86 10.22 2.97
CA LEU A 73 12.80 10.67 2.07
C LEU A 73 11.49 9.98 2.45
N PRO A 74 10.52 10.69 3.03
CA PRO A 74 9.18 10.14 3.21
C PRO A 74 8.52 10.03 1.84
N LEU A 75 8.15 8.81 1.46
CA LEU A 75 7.42 8.58 0.21
C LEU A 75 5.94 8.98 0.34
N THR A 76 5.41 9.05 1.56
CA THR A 76 4.07 9.55 1.87
C THR A 76 3.97 11.07 1.71
N GLY A 77 2.75 11.60 1.59
CA GLY A 77 2.51 13.03 1.40
C GLY A 77 2.69 13.43 -0.06
N GLU A 78 3.48 14.47 -0.32
CA GLU A 78 3.63 15.10 -1.63
C GLU A 78 4.01 14.11 -2.75
N ILE A 79 4.98 13.22 -2.49
CA ILE A 79 5.43 12.23 -3.49
C ILE A 79 4.30 11.25 -3.84
N LEU A 80 3.62 10.73 -2.82
CA LEU A 80 2.56 9.75 -3.05
C LEU A 80 1.35 10.39 -3.72
N ASP A 81 0.98 11.62 -3.34
CA ASP A 81 -0.11 12.34 -3.99
C ASP A 81 0.17 12.55 -5.49
N LEU A 82 1.41 12.89 -5.83
CA LEU A 82 1.82 13.11 -7.22
C LEU A 82 1.70 11.85 -8.09
N ILE A 83 2.04 10.68 -7.55
CA ILE A 83 2.08 9.40 -8.30
C ILE A 83 0.78 8.60 -8.21
N THR A 84 -0.07 8.86 -7.21
CA THR A 84 -1.32 8.11 -7.05
C THR A 84 -2.28 8.49 -8.18
N PRO A 85 -2.88 7.52 -8.90
CA PRO A 85 -3.91 7.79 -9.90
C PRO A 85 -5.15 8.47 -9.29
N THR A 86 -5.72 9.45 -9.98
CA THR A 86 -6.94 10.17 -9.52
C THR A 86 -8.22 9.42 -9.86
N ASP A 87 -8.24 8.69 -10.97
CA ASP A 87 -9.44 8.06 -11.52
C ASP A 87 -9.47 6.55 -11.24
N ILE A 88 -9.58 6.19 -9.97
CA ILE A 88 -9.63 4.80 -9.55
C ILE A 88 -11.09 4.38 -9.40
N LYS A 89 -11.51 3.36 -10.16
CA LYS A 89 -12.82 2.75 -9.99
C LYS A 89 -12.87 2.01 -8.65
N PRO A 90 -13.90 2.21 -7.81
CA PRO A 90 -14.01 1.50 -6.53
C PRO A 90 -14.04 -0.02 -6.72
N GLY A 91 -13.31 -0.73 -5.86
CA GLY A 91 -13.27 -2.18 -5.85
C GLY A 91 -14.63 -2.79 -5.50
N GLU A 92 -14.93 -3.96 -6.09
CA GLU A 92 -16.15 -4.71 -5.80
C GLU A 92 -15.89 -5.79 -4.73
N PRO A 93 -16.56 -5.72 -3.57
CA PRO A 93 -16.39 -6.74 -2.54
C PRO A 93 -16.89 -8.12 -3.01
N VAL A 94 -16.09 -9.17 -2.77
CA VAL A 94 -16.39 -10.59 -3.08
C VAL A 94 -17.48 -11.24 -2.19
N VAL A 95 -18.39 -10.46 -1.62
CA VAL A 95 -19.45 -10.92 -0.73
C VAL A 95 -20.83 -10.60 -1.30
N GLN A 96 -21.84 -11.37 -0.90
CA GLN A 96 -23.21 -11.09 -1.32
C GLN A 96 -23.68 -9.78 -0.70
N ARG A 97 -24.10 -8.87 -1.56
CA ARG A 97 -24.70 -7.59 -1.18
C ARG A 97 -26.21 -7.69 -1.24
N TYR A 98 -26.89 -6.91 -0.41
CA TYR A 98 -28.34 -6.93 -0.26
C TYR A 98 -28.93 -5.54 -0.48
N CYS A 99 -30.13 -5.48 -1.05
CA CYS A 99 -30.87 -4.25 -1.24
C CYS A 99 -31.25 -3.64 0.13
N PRO A 100 -30.96 -2.34 0.39
CA PRO A 100 -31.30 -1.72 1.65
C PRO A 100 -32.82 -1.54 1.86
N CYS A 101 -33.61 -1.54 0.78
CA CYS A 101 -35.06 -1.34 0.85
C CYS A 101 -35.82 -2.64 1.19
N CYS A 102 -35.42 -3.78 0.61
CA CYS A 102 -36.15 -5.04 0.75
C CYS A 102 -35.34 -6.20 1.32
N GLY A 103 -34.03 -6.04 1.56
CA GLY A 103 -33.16 -7.09 2.10
C GLY A 103 -32.88 -8.27 1.15
N GLN A 104 -33.30 -8.18 -0.12
CA GLN A 104 -33.04 -9.23 -1.11
C GLN A 104 -31.61 -9.17 -1.65
N PRO A 105 -31.01 -10.31 -2.03
CA PRO A 105 -29.69 -10.33 -2.64
C PRO A 105 -29.67 -9.52 -3.93
N TRP A 106 -28.68 -8.65 -4.07
CA TRP A 106 -28.51 -7.86 -5.28
C TRP A 106 -28.15 -8.77 -6.47
N PRO A 107 -28.83 -8.63 -7.63
CA PRO A 107 -28.54 -9.46 -8.80
C PRO A 107 -27.11 -9.26 -9.31
N LYS A 108 -26.45 -10.36 -9.68
CA LYS A 108 -25.12 -10.30 -10.32
C LYS A 108 -25.18 -9.54 -11.64
N GLY A 109 -24.20 -8.66 -11.89
CA GLY A 109 -24.09 -7.89 -13.13
C GLY A 109 -25.01 -6.69 -13.25
N ARG A 110 -25.88 -6.41 -12.27
CA ARG A 110 -26.70 -5.20 -12.26
C ARG A 110 -25.93 -4.04 -11.63
N PRO A 111 -25.73 -2.90 -12.33
CA PRO A 111 -25.03 -1.76 -11.75
C PRO A 111 -25.81 -1.19 -10.57
N VAL A 112 -25.09 -0.80 -9.52
CA VAL A 112 -25.66 -0.15 -8.34
C VAL A 112 -25.92 1.32 -8.70
N PRO A 113 -27.16 1.84 -8.55
CA PRO A 113 -27.45 3.25 -8.76
C PRO A 113 -26.55 4.16 -7.92
N ALA A 114 -26.16 5.31 -8.48
CA ALA A 114 -25.33 6.28 -7.76
C ALA A 114 -25.98 6.70 -6.43
N GLY A 115 -25.19 6.71 -5.35
CA GLY A 115 -25.66 7.04 -4.00
C GLY A 115 -26.34 5.90 -3.23
N LEU A 116 -26.55 4.73 -3.85
CA LEU A 116 -27.11 3.57 -3.16
C LEU A 116 -26.02 2.73 -2.50
N ASN A 117 -26.03 2.66 -1.17
CA ASN A 117 -25.16 1.77 -0.40
C ASN A 117 -25.86 0.43 -0.14
N LEU A 118 -25.42 -0.63 -0.80
CA LEU A 118 -25.93 -1.97 -0.54
C LEU A 118 -25.50 -2.48 0.83
N LEU A 119 -26.38 -3.22 1.48
CA LEU A 119 -26.11 -3.86 2.76
C LEU A 119 -25.18 -5.06 2.57
N ILE A 120 -24.28 -5.25 3.51
CA ILE A 120 -23.49 -6.47 3.67
C ILE A 120 -23.99 -7.09 4.94
N LYS A 121 -24.41 -8.36 4.86
CA LYS A 121 -24.77 -9.10 6.08
C LYS A 121 -23.45 -9.45 6.75
N ASP A 122 -23.26 -9.00 7.99
CA ASP A 122 -22.06 -9.31 8.75
C ASP A 122 -22.01 -10.82 9.01
N GLU A 123 -21.26 -11.55 8.17
CA GLU A 123 -20.97 -12.97 8.36
C GLU A 123 -19.94 -13.16 9.48
N VAL A 124 -19.17 -12.10 9.74
CA VAL A 124 -18.11 -12.04 10.73
C VAL A 124 -18.61 -11.25 11.93
N LYS A 125 -18.82 -11.93 13.07
CA LYS A 125 -19.21 -11.28 14.34
C LYS A 125 -18.05 -10.63 15.08
N GLU A 126 -16.82 -10.90 14.65
CA GLU A 126 -15.63 -10.37 15.31
C GLU A 126 -15.30 -8.95 14.84
N GLU A 127 -15.10 -8.06 15.80
CA GLU A 127 -14.63 -6.71 15.53
C GLU A 127 -13.10 -6.70 15.44
N TYR A 128 -12.59 -6.56 14.23
CA TYR A 128 -11.16 -6.37 13.98
C TYR A 128 -10.78 -4.89 14.00
N THR A 129 -9.51 -4.62 14.32
CA THR A 129 -8.95 -3.26 14.36
C THR A 129 -8.14 -2.89 13.12
N GLY A 130 -7.78 -3.89 12.30
CA GLY A 130 -7.00 -3.81 11.08
C GLY A 130 -6.80 -5.19 10.47
N ILE A 131 -6.08 -5.29 9.35
CA ILE A 131 -5.87 -6.52 8.60
C ILE A 131 -4.37 -6.74 8.39
N VAL A 132 -3.91 -7.97 8.60
CA VAL A 132 -2.52 -8.38 8.40
C VAL A 132 -2.47 -9.51 7.40
N PHE A 133 -1.76 -9.30 6.30
CA PHE A 133 -1.44 -10.35 5.34
C PHE A 133 -0.07 -10.94 5.69
N ASP A 134 -0.07 -12.19 6.11
CA ASP A 134 1.14 -12.91 6.46
C ASP A 134 1.67 -13.68 5.25
N CYS A 135 2.74 -13.17 4.64
CA CYS A 135 3.53 -13.84 3.61
C CYS A 135 4.96 -14.15 4.09
N SER A 136 5.17 -14.34 5.39
CA SER A 136 6.47 -14.66 5.99
C SER A 136 7.14 -15.92 5.43
N SER A 137 6.35 -16.83 4.86
CA SER A 137 6.85 -18.06 4.22
C SER A 137 7.31 -17.88 2.78
N PHE A 138 7.24 -16.66 2.23
CA PHE A 138 7.53 -16.37 0.84
C PHE A 138 8.47 -15.17 0.69
N LEU A 139 9.35 -15.28 -0.29
CA LEU A 139 10.15 -14.18 -0.82
C LEU A 139 9.22 -13.18 -1.55
N PHE A 140 8.91 -12.09 -0.87
CA PHE A 140 8.08 -11.01 -1.43
C PHE A 140 8.88 -9.72 -1.53
N LYS A 141 8.97 -9.16 -2.74
CA LYS A 141 9.57 -7.85 -2.95
C LYS A 141 8.53 -6.76 -2.65
N PRO A 142 8.78 -5.86 -1.68
CA PRO A 142 7.87 -4.74 -1.40
C PRO A 142 7.66 -3.83 -2.61
N VAL A 143 6.42 -3.40 -2.82
CA VAL A 143 5.99 -2.47 -3.88
C VAL A 143 5.10 -1.39 -3.24
N LEU A 144 4.90 -0.24 -3.88
CA LEU A 144 4.08 0.83 -3.29
C LEU A 144 2.58 0.50 -3.23
N PHE A 145 2.06 -0.12 -4.28
CA PHE A 145 0.66 -0.48 -4.45
C PHE A 145 0.52 -2.00 -4.62
N PRO A 146 0.73 -2.78 -3.55
CA PRO A 146 0.54 -4.22 -3.62
C PRO A 146 -0.92 -4.57 -3.91
N ARG A 147 -1.09 -5.72 -4.56
CA ARG A 147 -2.39 -6.30 -4.83
C ARG A 147 -2.50 -7.66 -4.14
N VAL A 148 -3.62 -7.85 -3.46
CA VAL A 148 -4.04 -9.11 -2.84
C VAL A 148 -5.20 -9.66 -3.67
N ILE A 149 -5.07 -10.91 -4.10
CA ILE A 149 -6.08 -11.63 -4.87
C ILE A 149 -6.46 -12.93 -4.16
N ASN A 150 -7.61 -13.49 -4.50
CA ASN A 150 -7.99 -14.84 -4.07
C ASN A 150 -7.58 -15.89 -5.11
N GLU A 151 -7.90 -17.16 -4.83
CA GLU A 151 -7.63 -18.29 -5.72
C GLU A 151 -8.38 -18.20 -7.05
N SER A 152 -9.54 -17.55 -7.05
CA SER A 152 -10.37 -17.30 -8.23
C SER A 152 -9.88 -16.13 -9.08
N GLY A 153 -8.88 -15.36 -8.61
CA GLY A 153 -8.36 -14.18 -9.29
C GLY A 153 -9.12 -12.89 -9.00
N ASP A 154 -10.10 -12.92 -8.11
CA ASP A 154 -10.80 -11.72 -7.66
C ASP A 154 -9.88 -10.87 -6.78
N ILE A 155 -9.99 -9.55 -6.92
CA ILE A 155 -9.21 -8.59 -6.14
C ILE A 155 -9.84 -8.48 -4.74
N ILE A 156 -9.00 -8.72 -3.72
CA ILE A 156 -9.36 -8.59 -2.32
C ILE A 156 -8.91 -7.26 -1.75
N TYR A 157 -7.72 -6.81 -2.13
CA TYR A 157 -7.24 -5.50 -1.71
C TYR A 157 -6.23 -4.95 -2.70
N ASP A 158 -6.44 -3.72 -3.11
CA ASP A 158 -5.52 -2.88 -3.86
C ASP A 158 -5.95 -1.42 -3.66
N LEU A 159 -5.40 -0.53 -4.48
CA LEU A 159 -5.72 0.89 -4.43
C LEU A 159 -7.21 1.21 -4.60
N SER A 160 -8.00 0.34 -5.24
CA SER A 160 -9.44 0.55 -5.48
C SER A 160 -10.32 0.43 -4.23
N PHE A 161 -9.79 -0.18 -3.16
CA PHE A 161 -10.48 -0.34 -1.90
C PHE A 161 -10.10 0.72 -0.86
N ALA A 162 -9.11 1.57 -1.18
CA ALA A 162 -8.53 2.54 -0.29
C ALA A 162 -8.98 3.98 -0.60
N ASP A 163 -9.15 4.81 0.43
CA ASP A 163 -9.40 6.23 0.24
C ASP A 163 -8.09 6.93 -0.15
N ARG A 164 -8.11 7.70 -1.24
CA ARG A 164 -6.92 8.40 -1.74
C ARG A 164 -6.22 9.23 -0.66
N SER A 165 -6.97 9.96 0.16
CA SER A 165 -6.41 10.78 1.24
C SER A 165 -5.65 9.95 2.28
N GLN A 166 -6.13 8.73 2.57
CA GLN A 166 -5.48 7.80 3.49
C GLN A 166 -4.24 7.18 2.86
N VAL A 167 -4.31 6.81 1.58
CA VAL A 167 -3.14 6.36 0.80
C VAL A 167 -2.05 7.42 0.85
N VAL A 168 -2.36 8.67 0.49
CA VAL A 168 -1.39 9.77 0.50
C VAL A 168 -0.78 9.95 1.89
N SER A 169 -1.59 9.92 2.95
CA SER A 169 -1.11 10.15 4.31
C SER A 169 -0.22 9.05 4.87
N CYS A 170 -0.53 7.77 4.61
CA CYS A 170 0.12 6.65 5.31
C CYS A 170 0.61 5.50 4.41
N GLY A 171 0.43 5.60 3.11
CA GLY A 171 0.67 4.52 2.15
C GLY A 171 -0.47 3.51 2.10
N LEU A 172 -0.48 2.61 1.09
CA LEU A 172 -1.52 1.58 0.97
C LEU A 172 -1.38 0.48 2.03
N VAL A 173 -0.15 0.08 2.35
CA VAL A 173 0.18 -0.90 3.40
C VAL A 173 1.42 -0.48 4.16
N ASN A 174 1.63 -1.08 5.34
CA ASN A 174 2.95 -1.11 5.99
C ASN A 174 3.60 -2.47 5.82
N TYR A 175 4.87 -2.50 5.45
CA TYR A 175 5.66 -3.73 5.41
C TYR A 175 6.35 -3.93 6.75
N LEU A 176 6.23 -5.15 7.26
CA LEU A 176 6.81 -5.56 8.52
C LEU A 176 7.72 -6.77 8.29
N HIS A 177 8.82 -6.78 9.03
CA HIS A 177 9.74 -7.91 9.05
C HIS A 177 9.50 -8.69 10.34
N GLY A 178 9.14 -9.97 10.20
CA GLY A 178 8.77 -10.81 11.33
C GLY A 178 7.46 -10.37 12.02
N ASP A 179 7.15 -11.01 13.14
CA ASP A 179 5.90 -10.81 13.87
C ASP A 179 6.09 -9.87 15.08
N ASP A 180 6.75 -8.73 14.87
CA ASP A 180 6.87 -7.71 15.91
C ASP A 180 5.48 -7.09 16.20
N GLN A 181 4.87 -7.55 17.29
CA GLN A 181 3.53 -7.12 17.69
C GLN A 181 3.43 -5.61 17.93
N LEU A 182 4.50 -4.93 18.35
CA LEU A 182 4.45 -3.48 18.57
C LEU A 182 4.31 -2.76 17.23
N LEU A 183 5.12 -3.12 16.24
CA LEU A 183 5.08 -2.54 14.90
C LEU A 183 3.78 -2.88 14.16
N VAL A 184 3.23 -4.08 14.36
CA VAL A 184 1.89 -4.45 13.89
C VAL A 184 0.86 -3.50 14.51
N ASN A 185 0.86 -3.37 15.84
CA ASN A 185 -0.14 -2.60 16.58
C ASN A 185 -0.19 -1.11 16.19
N GLU A 186 0.93 -0.50 15.79
CA GLU A 186 0.98 0.92 15.38
C GLU A 186 0.01 1.24 14.23
N ARG A 187 -0.14 0.32 13.27
CA ARG A 187 -1.01 0.52 12.10
C ARG A 187 -2.35 -0.18 12.19
N VAL A 188 -2.36 -1.43 12.65
CA VAL A 188 -3.56 -2.29 12.61
C VAL A 188 -4.26 -2.42 13.96
N GLY A 189 -3.75 -1.79 15.02
CA GLY A 189 -4.32 -1.85 16.36
C GLY A 189 -4.19 -3.23 17.02
N LYS A 190 -4.88 -3.41 18.16
CA LYS A 190 -4.65 -4.53 19.10
C LYS A 190 -5.20 -5.89 18.66
N LYS A 191 -6.21 -5.92 17.78
CA LYS A 191 -6.87 -7.16 17.35
C LYS A 191 -7.00 -7.20 15.82
N PRO A 192 -5.89 -7.42 15.10
CA PRO A 192 -5.94 -7.52 13.65
C PRO A 192 -6.50 -8.87 13.19
N LEU A 193 -7.21 -8.85 12.06
CA LEU A 193 -7.50 -10.06 11.29
C LEU A 193 -6.21 -10.51 10.60
N ARG A 194 -5.67 -11.65 11.01
CA ARG A 194 -4.50 -12.26 10.36
C ARG A 194 -4.95 -13.21 9.26
N VAL A 195 -4.51 -12.94 8.04
CA VAL A 195 -4.81 -13.73 6.85
C VAL A 195 -3.51 -14.30 6.30
N LYS A 196 -3.45 -15.63 6.16
CA LYS A 196 -2.28 -16.30 5.62
C LYS A 196 -2.27 -16.25 4.10
N VAL A 197 -1.17 -15.79 3.53
CA VAL A 197 -0.91 -15.89 2.09
C VAL A 197 -0.53 -17.33 1.76
N ILE A 198 -1.11 -17.87 0.70
CA ILE A 198 -0.91 -19.26 0.28
C ILE A 198 0.09 -19.38 -0.88
N LYS A 199 0.28 -18.31 -1.67
CA LYS A 199 1.30 -18.21 -2.73
C LYS A 199 1.48 -16.77 -3.19
N ILE A 200 2.55 -16.50 -3.94
CA ILE A 200 2.75 -15.27 -4.70
C ILE A 200 2.57 -15.59 -6.18
N LEU A 201 1.73 -14.83 -6.89
CA LEU A 201 1.48 -15.02 -8.32
C LEU A 201 1.70 -13.70 -9.07
N ASN A 202 2.70 -13.65 -9.96
CA ASN A 202 3.08 -12.44 -10.69
C ASN A 202 3.31 -11.23 -9.76
N GLY A 203 3.93 -11.47 -8.61
CA GLY A 203 4.15 -10.48 -7.55
C GLY A 203 2.90 -10.06 -6.75
N ASN A 204 1.75 -10.68 -6.98
CA ASN A 204 0.54 -10.46 -6.17
C ASN A 204 0.44 -11.48 -5.04
N LEU A 205 -0.05 -11.03 -3.88
CA LEU A 205 -0.30 -11.90 -2.73
C LEU A 205 -1.59 -12.68 -2.97
N VAL A 206 -1.56 -14.01 -2.86
CA VAL A 206 -2.73 -14.86 -3.05
C VAL A 206 -3.20 -15.43 -1.72
N ILE A 207 -4.49 -15.28 -1.42
CA ILE A 207 -5.14 -15.83 -0.23
C ILE A 207 -6.24 -16.83 -0.62
N THR A 208 -6.78 -17.58 0.34
CA THR A 208 -7.89 -18.49 0.06
C THR A 208 -9.18 -17.74 -0.27
N ASN A 209 -10.06 -18.37 -1.06
CA ASN A 209 -11.39 -17.81 -1.34
C ASN A 209 -12.22 -17.58 -0.06
N ARG A 210 -12.01 -18.41 0.96
CA ARG A 210 -12.67 -18.28 2.27
C ARG A 210 -12.19 -17.02 2.98
N ASP A 211 -10.88 -16.80 3.04
CA ASP A 211 -10.31 -15.64 3.74
C ASP A 211 -10.67 -14.33 3.03
N GLY A 212 -10.72 -14.33 1.69
CA GLY A 212 -11.19 -13.19 0.92
C GLY A 212 -12.62 -12.77 1.27
N LYS A 213 -13.51 -13.74 1.51
CA LYS A 213 -14.86 -13.46 2.01
C LYS A 213 -14.86 -12.92 3.43
N ILE A 214 -13.98 -13.38 4.31
CA ILE A 214 -13.86 -12.87 5.69
C ILE A 214 -13.37 -11.42 5.67
N VAL A 215 -12.38 -11.10 4.83
CA VAL A 215 -11.86 -9.73 4.66
C VAL A 215 -12.96 -8.78 4.19
N HIS A 216 -13.86 -9.21 3.31
CA HIS A 216 -15.00 -8.41 2.86
C HIS A 216 -16.29 -8.63 3.67
N GLY A 217 -16.25 -9.51 4.67
CA GLY A 217 -17.43 -10.11 5.31
C GLY A 217 -18.17 -9.20 6.28
N SER A 218 -17.67 -7.99 6.51
CA SER A 218 -18.33 -6.97 7.31
C SER A 218 -18.12 -5.57 6.74
N LYS A 219 -19.07 -4.67 7.00
CA LYS A 219 -18.91 -3.26 6.63
C LYS A 219 -17.66 -2.66 7.29
N ARG A 220 -17.41 -3.03 8.54
CA ARG A 220 -16.27 -2.54 9.31
C ARG A 220 -14.94 -2.98 8.70
N ASN A 221 -14.82 -4.21 8.21
CA ASN A 221 -13.59 -4.65 7.53
C ASN A 221 -13.33 -3.85 6.26
N LEU A 222 -14.39 -3.54 5.48
CA LEU A 222 -14.23 -2.65 4.32
C LEU A 222 -13.80 -1.24 4.72
N ASP A 223 -14.29 -0.70 5.84
CA ASP A 223 -13.84 0.60 6.35
C ASP A 223 -12.36 0.55 6.77
N LEU A 224 -11.86 -0.58 7.31
CA LEU A 224 -10.44 -0.77 7.60
C LEU A 224 -9.58 -0.75 6.33
N LEU A 225 -10.05 -1.37 5.23
CA LEU A 225 -9.39 -1.33 3.92
C LEU A 225 -9.35 0.11 3.38
N ARG A 226 -10.49 0.84 3.45
CA ARG A 226 -10.57 2.26 3.05
C ARG A 226 -9.57 3.14 3.80
N GLN A 227 -9.42 2.88 5.10
CA GLN A 227 -8.50 3.60 5.98
C GLN A 227 -7.04 3.13 5.89
N CYS A 228 -6.71 2.25 4.94
CA CYS A 228 -5.38 1.69 4.78
C CYS A 228 -4.82 1.03 6.06
N ARG A 229 -5.69 0.50 6.94
CA ARG A 229 -5.30 -0.21 8.18
C ARG A 229 -4.89 -1.64 7.86
N VAL A 230 -3.89 -1.75 7.00
CA VAL A 230 -3.39 -2.99 6.44
C VAL A 230 -1.87 -3.06 6.60
N SER A 231 -1.38 -4.21 7.08
CA SER A 231 0.06 -4.50 7.09
C SER A 231 0.35 -5.82 6.37
N VAL A 232 1.53 -5.92 5.80
CA VAL A 232 2.05 -7.11 5.13
C VAL A 232 3.30 -7.55 5.87
N ILE A 233 3.30 -8.76 6.40
CA ILE A 233 4.48 -9.38 7.01
C ILE A 233 5.21 -10.12 5.90
N ALA A 234 6.37 -9.61 5.48
CA ALA A 234 7.16 -10.18 4.40
C ALA A 234 8.26 -11.12 4.92
N GLY A 235 8.45 -12.25 4.25
CA GLY A 235 9.54 -13.20 4.47
C GLY A 235 10.81 -12.85 3.69
N TYR A 236 11.94 -13.37 4.18
CA TYR A 236 13.22 -13.38 3.46
C TYR A 236 13.40 -14.69 2.67
#